data_AF-A0A2K9NRU9-F1
#
_entry.id   AF-A0A2K9NRU9-F1
#
_cell.length_a   1.000
_cell.length_b   1.000
_cell.length_c   1.000
_cell.angle_alpha   90.00
_cell.angle_beta   90.00
_cell.angle_gamma   90.00
#
_symmetry.space_group_name_H-M   'P 1'
#
loop_
_entity.id
_entity.type
_entity.pdbx_description
1 polymer ?
#
loop_
_entity_poly.entity_id
_entity_poly.type
_entity_poly.pdbx_seq_one_letter_code
_entity_poly.pdbx_strand_id
1 'polypeptide(L)'
;MKKLFFIFFLLIANQVFAKGGDEVRNGGGLAENYLTFALKNLGQSIDLCLAQSTCAKKEGERELLLKIKNSLPEEISKKVLNFASEAQKPGFFVINGYIRLAVTGDYVGSPIYYNLDLLYRKGEVFMNYGQAIQSLIHELGHHHGSVDHDQLEILGAEVRGVNEGNVSDVSFLPYLNGTGFSGVATEAKSYKTNGLLALVFQEEMIDVTPHFIYLRSDCDPDLTGMRPVESSAIQFFNLHWIHNKENFMNGEKVLDGNVVLYCSHGMTREYKKFYSFKIGVKARFGNYFLYQGLRFVETPKLLYRLKTSSPMPQ
;
A
#
# COMPACT_ATOMS: atom_id res chain seq x y z
N MET A 1 -54.92 44.46 39.95
CA MET A 1 -54.58 43.15 39.36
C MET A 1 -54.38 43.23 37.83
N LYS A 2 -53.52 44.12 37.31
CA LYS A 2 -53.25 44.24 35.85
C LYS A 2 -51.75 44.42 35.50
N LYS A 3 -50.85 44.38 36.49
CA LYS A 3 -49.40 44.57 36.28
C LYS A 3 -48.56 43.30 36.42
N LEU A 4 -49.17 42.17 36.79
CA LEU A 4 -48.43 40.90 36.99
C LEU A 4 -48.41 39.99 35.76
N PHE A 5 -49.21 40.29 34.72
CA PHE A 5 -49.34 39.42 33.53
C PHE A 5 -48.31 39.72 32.44
N PHE A 6 -47.59 40.85 32.52
CA PHE A 6 -46.65 41.27 31.49
C PHE A 6 -45.22 40.73 31.68
N ILE A 7 -44.89 40.24 32.88
CA ILE A 7 -43.56 39.67 33.18
C ILE A 7 -43.46 38.21 32.73
N PHE A 8 -44.58 37.49 32.61
CA PHE A 8 -44.58 36.09 32.18
C PHE A 8 -44.36 35.91 30.67
N PHE A 9 -44.70 36.92 29.85
CA PHE A 9 -44.49 36.86 28.40
C PHE A 9 -43.06 37.21 27.95
N LEU A 10 -42.28 37.87 28.82
CA LEU A 10 -40.89 38.24 28.55
C LEU A 10 -39.89 37.10 28.86
N LEU A 11 -40.34 36.03 29.53
CA LEU A 11 -39.53 34.84 29.80
C LEU A 11 -39.67 33.74 28.73
N ILE A 12 -40.62 33.85 27.81
CA ILE A 12 -40.84 32.85 26.74
C ILE A 12 -40.11 33.26 25.44
N ALA A 13 -39.60 34.49 25.34
CA ALA A 13 -38.90 34.99 24.15
C ALA A 13 -37.38 34.67 24.08
N ASN A 14 -36.79 34.03 25.10
CA ASN A 14 -35.36 33.70 25.14
C ASN A 14 -35.02 32.24 24.74
N GLN A 15 -35.86 31.58 23.94
CA GLN A 15 -35.54 30.28 23.34
C GLN A 15 -34.94 30.42 21.92
N VAL A 16 -34.63 31.64 21.49
CA VAL A 16 -33.89 31.89 20.24
C VAL A 16 -32.39 31.83 20.56
N PHE A 17 -31.67 30.95 19.86
CA PHE A 17 -30.22 30.69 19.94
C PHE A 17 -29.75 29.61 20.93
N ALA A 18 -30.37 28.43 20.89
CA ALA A 18 -29.65 27.16 21.08
C ALA A 18 -29.29 26.50 19.72
N LYS A 19 -29.05 27.32 18.68
CA LYS A 19 -28.38 26.93 17.42
C LYS A 19 -26.88 27.25 17.50
N GLY A 20 -26.28 26.81 18.60
CA GLY A 20 -24.86 26.90 18.89
C GLY A 20 -24.40 25.61 19.54
N GLY A 21 -24.91 24.47 19.05
CA GLY A 21 -24.14 23.26 19.14
C GLY A 21 -22.92 23.52 18.27
N ASP A 22 -21.78 23.78 18.91
CA ASP A 22 -20.48 23.76 18.26
C ASP A 22 -20.51 22.58 17.29
N GLU A 23 -20.39 22.86 16.00
CA GLU A 23 -20.38 21.84 14.97
C GLU A 23 -19.13 21.00 15.29
N VAL A 24 -19.34 19.92 16.05
CA VAL A 24 -18.26 19.07 16.54
C VAL A 24 -17.56 18.63 15.27
N ARG A 25 -16.32 19.12 15.09
CA ARG A 25 -15.41 18.80 13.99
C ARG A 25 -15.01 17.34 14.14
N ASN A 26 -16.00 16.47 13.95
CA ASN A 26 -15.94 15.05 14.14
C ASN A 26 -14.82 14.52 13.23
N GLY A 27 -13.98 13.66 13.80
CA GLY A 27 -12.70 13.24 13.23
C GLY A 27 -12.77 12.81 11.77
N GLY A 28 -11.63 12.91 11.07
CA GLY A 28 -11.53 12.55 9.66
C GLY A 28 -12.13 11.17 9.39
N GLY A 29 -13.07 11.12 8.46
CA GLY A 29 -13.73 9.88 8.08
C GLY A 29 -12.70 8.85 7.58
N LEU A 30 -12.99 7.57 7.78
CA LEU A 30 -12.04 6.50 7.49
C LEU A 30 -11.68 6.44 6.00
N ALA A 31 -12.63 6.69 5.09
CA ALA A 31 -12.37 6.74 3.65
C ALA A 31 -11.42 7.89 3.27
N GLU A 32 -11.63 9.06 3.87
CA GLU A 32 -10.81 10.25 3.71
C GLU A 32 -9.39 10.01 4.23
N ASN A 33 -9.27 9.28 5.35
CA ASN A 33 -7.98 8.85 5.89
C ASN A 33 -7.27 7.89 4.92
N TYR A 34 -7.98 6.93 4.32
CA TYR A 34 -7.38 6.05 3.30
C TYR A 34 -6.90 6.82 2.08
N LEU A 35 -7.69 7.75 1.56
CA LEU A 35 -7.30 8.59 0.41
C LEU A 35 -6.11 9.49 0.74
N THR A 36 -6.13 10.12 1.92
CA THR A 36 -5.02 10.97 2.38
C THR A 36 -3.75 10.15 2.57
N PHE A 37 -3.85 8.99 3.20
CA PHE A 37 -2.73 8.09 3.43
C PHE A 37 -2.20 7.50 2.10
N ALA A 38 -3.08 7.13 1.17
CA ALA A 38 -2.71 6.65 -0.16
C ALA A 38 -1.99 7.73 -0.96
N LEU A 39 -2.47 8.99 -0.96
CA LEU A 39 -1.81 10.08 -1.66
C LEU A 39 -0.39 10.32 -1.13
N LYS A 40 -0.22 10.32 0.20
CA LYS A 40 1.11 10.48 0.83
C LYS A 40 2.09 9.36 0.45
N ASN A 41 1.60 8.12 0.32
CA ASN A 41 2.43 6.95 0.03
C ASN A 41 2.39 6.54 -1.45
N LEU A 42 1.78 7.34 -2.33
CA LEU A 42 1.55 6.96 -3.71
C LEU A 42 2.85 6.79 -4.49
N GLY A 43 3.86 7.61 -4.19
CA GLY A 43 5.18 7.51 -4.81
C GLY A 43 5.85 6.16 -4.54
N GLN A 44 5.78 5.66 -3.30
CA GLN A 44 6.27 4.33 -2.94
C GLN A 44 5.44 3.24 -3.63
N SER A 45 4.12 3.38 -3.64
CA SER A 45 3.21 2.43 -4.29
C SER A 45 3.52 2.29 -5.80
N ILE A 46 3.84 3.40 -6.46
CA ILE A 46 4.29 3.43 -7.86
C ILE A 46 5.66 2.78 -8.01
N ASP A 47 6.62 3.07 -7.13
CA ASP A 47 7.95 2.44 -7.18
C ASP A 47 7.89 0.92 -7.06
N LEU A 48 7.06 0.44 -6.15
CA LEU A 48 6.80 -0.99 -5.98
C LEU A 48 6.23 -1.60 -7.25
N CYS A 49 5.24 -0.96 -7.87
CA CYS A 49 4.71 -1.38 -9.17
C CYS A 49 5.82 -1.42 -10.22
N LEU A 50 6.56 -0.32 -10.41
CA LEU A 50 7.58 -0.18 -11.45
C LEU A 50 8.78 -1.13 -11.29
N ALA A 51 9.01 -1.65 -10.09
CA ALA A 51 10.00 -2.69 -9.80
C ALA A 51 9.54 -4.09 -10.25
N GLN A 52 8.24 -4.30 -10.45
CA GLN A 52 7.69 -5.58 -10.91
C GLN A 52 7.65 -5.64 -12.44
N SER A 53 8.13 -6.76 -13.00
CA SER A 53 8.07 -7.04 -14.45
C SER A 53 6.64 -7.17 -14.99
N THR A 54 5.65 -7.28 -14.11
CA THR A 54 4.25 -7.48 -14.46
C THR A 54 3.39 -6.23 -14.39
N CYS A 55 3.91 -5.12 -13.85
CA CYS A 55 3.17 -3.87 -13.70
C CYS A 55 3.62 -2.87 -14.77
N ALA A 56 2.68 -2.10 -15.35
CA ALA A 56 2.93 -1.10 -16.37
C ALA A 56 3.79 -1.62 -17.54
N LYS A 57 3.36 -2.75 -18.13
CA LYS A 57 4.14 -3.46 -19.16
C LYS A 57 4.28 -2.65 -20.45
N LYS A 58 3.31 -1.78 -20.75
CA LYS A 58 3.38 -0.92 -21.93
C LYS A 58 4.22 0.31 -21.61
N GLU A 59 5.02 0.75 -22.58
CA GLU A 59 5.90 1.92 -22.44
C GLU A 59 5.14 3.17 -21.97
N GLY A 60 3.96 3.44 -22.55
CA GLY A 60 3.12 4.57 -22.17
C GLY A 60 2.55 4.49 -20.75
N GLU A 61 2.26 3.29 -20.23
CA GLU A 61 1.80 3.10 -18.85
C GLU A 61 2.93 3.43 -17.86
N ARG A 62 4.15 2.95 -18.15
CA ARG A 62 5.34 3.24 -17.34
C ARG A 62 5.70 4.72 -17.35
N GLU A 63 5.66 5.35 -18.52
CA GLU A 63 5.90 6.79 -18.66
C GLU A 63 4.88 7.60 -17.84
N LEU A 64 3.59 7.24 -17.92
CA LEU A 64 2.53 7.91 -17.17
C LEU A 64 2.73 7.78 -15.65
N LEU A 65 3.06 6.58 -15.14
CA LEU A 65 3.35 6.41 -13.71
C LEU A 65 4.55 7.23 -13.24
N LEU A 66 5.60 7.32 -14.06
CA LEU A 66 6.76 8.17 -13.76
C LEU A 66 6.39 9.67 -13.75
N LYS A 67 5.54 10.12 -14.69
CA LYS A 67 5.02 11.50 -14.70
C LYS A 67 4.21 11.80 -13.44
N ILE A 68 3.27 10.93 -13.09
CA ILE A 68 2.48 11.04 -11.84
C ILE A 68 3.41 11.12 -10.65
N LYS A 69 4.36 10.17 -10.50
CA LYS A 69 5.32 10.14 -9.39
C LYS A 69 6.11 11.45 -9.30
N ASN A 70 6.64 11.94 -10.42
CA ASN A 70 7.46 13.14 -10.46
C ASN A 70 6.68 14.42 -10.14
N SER A 71 5.36 14.45 -10.42
CA SER A 71 4.50 15.59 -10.08
C SER A 71 3.94 15.54 -8.65
N LEU A 72 4.04 14.41 -7.93
CA LEU A 72 3.50 14.26 -6.57
C LEU A 72 3.88 15.39 -5.59
N PRO A 73 5.11 15.92 -5.55
CA PRO A 73 5.42 17.05 -4.66
C PRO A 73 4.54 18.28 -4.93
N GLU A 74 4.24 18.56 -6.20
CA GLU A 74 3.33 19.64 -6.59
C GLU A 74 1.88 19.31 -6.23
N GLU A 75 1.44 18.08 -6.55
CA GLU A 75 0.09 17.59 -6.21
C GLU A 75 -0.20 17.66 -4.71
N ILE A 76 0.76 17.25 -3.86
CA ILE A 76 0.58 17.23 -2.41
C ILE A 76 0.54 18.66 -1.83
N SER A 77 1.28 19.60 -2.42
CA SER A 77 1.43 20.96 -1.89
C SER A 77 0.13 21.80 -1.89
N LYS A 78 -0.83 21.49 -2.76
CA LYS A 78 -2.00 22.35 -3.05
C LYS A 78 -3.31 21.95 -2.34
N LYS A 79 -3.29 21.03 -1.38
CA LYS A 79 -4.52 20.40 -0.82
C LYS A 79 -5.42 19.85 -1.92
N VAL A 80 -4.87 18.95 -2.73
CA VAL A 80 -5.56 18.40 -3.90
C VAL A 80 -6.84 17.64 -3.54
N LEU A 81 -6.89 16.92 -2.42
CA LEU A 81 -8.08 16.16 -2.02
C LEU A 81 -9.16 17.04 -1.40
N ASN A 82 -10.34 17.02 -2.01
CA ASN A 82 -11.54 17.68 -1.55
C ASN A 82 -12.68 16.66 -1.44
N PHE A 83 -13.53 16.81 -0.45
CA PHE A 83 -14.64 15.88 -0.20
C PHE A 83 -15.95 16.65 -0.27
N ALA A 84 -16.87 16.18 -1.11
CA ALA A 84 -18.17 16.81 -1.32
C ALA A 84 -19.27 15.74 -1.43
N SER A 85 -20.49 16.11 -1.06
CA SER A 85 -21.67 15.26 -1.18
C SER A 85 -22.49 15.69 -2.39
N GLU A 86 -22.88 14.73 -3.23
CA GLU A 86 -23.80 14.94 -4.35
C GLU A 86 -25.19 15.34 -3.84
N ALA A 87 -25.63 14.82 -2.69
CA ALA A 87 -26.88 15.22 -2.04
C ALA A 87 -26.88 16.70 -1.62
N GLN A 88 -25.71 17.27 -1.29
CA GLN A 88 -25.56 18.69 -0.95
C GLN A 88 -25.32 19.58 -2.18
N LYS A 89 -24.72 19.03 -3.24
CA LYS A 89 -24.43 19.74 -4.52
C LYS A 89 -24.92 18.92 -5.72
N PRO A 90 -26.23 18.87 -5.98
CA PRO A 90 -26.78 18.04 -7.05
C PRO A 90 -26.23 18.41 -8.43
N GLY A 91 -25.86 17.40 -9.21
CA GLY A 91 -25.26 17.49 -10.54
C GLY A 91 -23.74 17.58 -10.54
N PHE A 92 -23.07 17.77 -9.39
CA PHE A 92 -21.63 18.02 -9.35
C PHE A 92 -20.79 16.80 -9.75
N PHE A 93 -21.19 15.59 -9.34
CA PHE A 93 -20.55 14.33 -9.69
C PHE A 93 -21.20 13.64 -10.90
N VAL A 94 -22.17 14.27 -11.57
CA VAL A 94 -22.87 13.67 -12.71
C VAL A 94 -22.15 14.01 -14.01
N ILE A 95 -21.43 13.03 -14.57
CA ILE A 95 -20.73 13.16 -15.85
C ILE A 95 -21.32 12.17 -16.85
N ASN A 96 -21.80 12.69 -17.99
CA ASN A 96 -22.47 11.90 -19.04
C ASN A 96 -23.67 11.09 -18.52
N GLY A 97 -24.40 11.62 -17.55
CA GLY A 97 -25.57 10.97 -16.94
C GLY A 97 -25.26 9.91 -15.88
N TYR A 98 -23.98 9.69 -15.55
CA TYR A 98 -23.55 8.75 -14.51
C TYR A 98 -22.94 9.50 -13.33
N ILE A 99 -23.30 9.08 -12.10
CA ILE A 99 -22.68 9.58 -10.88
C ILE A 99 -21.28 8.95 -10.77
N ARG A 100 -20.26 9.79 -10.63
CA ARG A 100 -18.85 9.40 -10.51
C ARG A 100 -18.40 9.39 -9.05
N LEU A 101 -17.41 8.53 -8.76
CA LEU A 101 -16.77 8.44 -7.44
C LEU A 101 -15.92 9.68 -7.16
N ALA A 102 -15.18 10.14 -8.17
CA ALA A 102 -14.37 11.33 -8.11
C ALA A 102 -14.49 12.12 -9.41
N VAL A 103 -14.17 13.41 -9.33
CA VAL A 103 -14.06 14.32 -10.47
C VAL A 103 -12.84 15.22 -10.26
N THR A 104 -12.12 15.50 -11.35
CA THR A 104 -10.92 16.32 -11.29
C THR A 104 -10.72 17.15 -12.57
N GLY A 105 -9.70 18.00 -12.56
CA GLY A 105 -9.27 18.79 -13.72
C GLY A 105 -8.27 18.03 -14.59
N ASP A 106 -7.74 18.69 -15.61
CA ASP A 106 -6.87 18.09 -16.63
C ASP A 106 -5.41 18.58 -16.55
N TYR A 107 -5.04 19.24 -15.44
CA TYR A 107 -3.69 19.76 -15.20
C TYR A 107 -3.17 19.41 -13.81
N VAL A 108 -1.84 19.29 -13.69
CA VAL A 108 -1.12 19.01 -12.43
C VAL A 108 -1.48 20.00 -11.32
N GLY A 109 -1.85 19.46 -10.17
CA GLY A 109 -2.29 20.24 -9.00
C GLY A 109 -3.75 20.69 -9.07
N SER A 110 -4.54 20.21 -10.03
CA SER A 110 -6.00 20.37 -10.01
C SER A 110 -6.59 19.72 -8.76
N PRO A 111 -7.67 20.28 -8.19
CA PRO A 111 -8.36 19.62 -7.11
C PRO A 111 -9.00 18.30 -7.59
N ILE A 112 -8.90 17.27 -6.77
CA ILE A 112 -9.65 16.02 -6.93
C ILE A 112 -10.78 16.04 -5.89
N TYR A 113 -12.01 16.06 -6.37
CA TYR A 113 -13.19 15.98 -5.52
C TYR A 113 -13.64 14.52 -5.44
N TYR A 114 -13.82 14.01 -4.23
CA TYR A 114 -14.39 12.69 -3.97
C TYR A 114 -15.82 12.80 -3.45
N ASN A 115 -16.69 11.93 -3.95
CA ASN A 115 -18.10 11.88 -3.61
C ASN A 115 -18.32 11.13 -2.28
N LEU A 116 -18.59 11.89 -1.22
CA LEU A 116 -18.85 11.35 0.12
C LEU A 116 -20.00 10.35 0.14
N ASP A 117 -21.02 10.55 -0.70
CA ASP A 117 -22.20 9.67 -0.73
C ASP A 117 -21.88 8.29 -1.31
N LEU A 118 -20.80 8.17 -2.09
CA LEU A 118 -20.30 6.90 -2.64
C LEU A 118 -19.17 6.29 -1.80
N LEU A 119 -18.43 7.12 -1.06
CA LEU A 119 -17.43 6.63 -0.09
C LEU A 119 -18.08 5.92 1.10
N TYR A 120 -19.31 6.31 1.45
CA TYR A 120 -20.07 5.75 2.56
C TYR A 120 -21.41 5.19 2.10
N ARG A 121 -21.62 3.88 2.29
CA ARG A 121 -22.91 3.24 2.01
C ARG A 121 -23.57 2.83 3.31
N LYS A 122 -24.71 3.45 3.64
CA LYS A 122 -25.44 3.21 4.91
C LYS A 122 -24.57 3.44 6.17
N GLY A 123 -23.64 4.40 6.10
CA GLY A 123 -22.72 4.71 7.20
C GLY A 123 -21.50 3.80 7.29
N GLU A 124 -21.39 2.78 6.43
CA GLU A 124 -20.22 1.92 6.32
C GLU A 124 -19.28 2.43 5.24
N VAL A 125 -17.98 2.27 5.48
CA VAL A 125 -16.91 2.68 4.57
C VAL A 125 -16.85 1.70 3.42
N PHE A 126 -17.02 2.20 2.19
CA PHE A 126 -17.06 1.37 0.99
C PHE A 126 -15.72 1.35 0.21
N MET A 127 -14.75 2.15 0.65
CA MET A 127 -13.42 2.25 0.07
C MET A 127 -12.36 1.72 1.03
N ASN A 128 -11.47 0.87 0.54
CA ASN A 128 -10.26 0.45 1.25
C ASN A 128 -9.01 1.18 0.72
N TYR A 129 -7.85 0.91 1.33
CA TYR A 129 -6.59 1.53 0.95
C TYR A 129 -6.16 1.28 -0.51
N GLY A 130 -6.29 0.04 -1.01
CA GLY A 130 -5.88 -0.26 -2.38
C GLY A 130 -6.82 0.36 -3.41
N GLN A 131 -8.12 0.44 -3.14
CA GLN A 131 -9.09 1.18 -3.95
C GLN A 131 -8.78 2.68 -3.95
N ALA A 132 -8.32 3.24 -2.84
CA ALA A 132 -7.85 4.62 -2.77
C ALA A 132 -6.63 4.86 -3.67
N ILE A 133 -5.64 3.95 -3.66
CA ILE A 133 -4.49 4.00 -4.58
C ILE A 133 -4.97 3.97 -6.05
N GLN A 134 -5.82 3.00 -6.39
CA GLN A 134 -6.35 2.85 -7.75
C GLN A 134 -7.05 4.13 -8.22
N SER A 135 -7.94 4.67 -7.39
CA SER A 135 -8.66 5.90 -7.71
C SER A 135 -7.72 7.10 -7.88
N LEU A 136 -6.69 7.23 -7.03
CA LEU A 136 -5.72 8.32 -7.16
C LEU A 136 -4.89 8.23 -8.45
N ILE A 137 -4.48 7.03 -8.86
CA ILE A 137 -3.80 6.84 -10.15
C ILE A 137 -4.70 7.25 -11.31
N HIS A 138 -6.00 6.95 -11.23
CA HIS A 138 -6.97 7.37 -12.24
C HIS A 138 -7.05 8.89 -12.34
N GLU A 139 -7.35 9.58 -11.24
CA GLU A 139 -7.53 11.03 -11.22
C GLU A 139 -6.23 11.78 -11.57
N LEU A 140 -5.09 11.35 -11.02
CA LEU A 140 -3.79 11.95 -11.36
C LEU A 140 -3.37 11.64 -12.81
N GLY A 141 -3.88 10.56 -13.41
CA GLY A 141 -3.70 10.30 -14.83
C GLY A 141 -4.36 11.37 -15.71
N HIS A 142 -5.52 11.88 -15.31
CA HIS A 142 -6.18 13.00 -15.98
C HIS A 142 -5.36 14.29 -15.91
N HIS A 143 -4.67 14.56 -14.79
CA HIS A 143 -3.77 15.72 -14.65
C HIS A 143 -2.61 15.75 -15.66
N HIS A 144 -2.27 14.59 -16.23
CA HIS A 144 -1.23 14.42 -17.25
C HIS A 144 -1.79 14.25 -18.66
N GLY A 145 -3.06 14.62 -18.87
CA GLY A 145 -3.73 14.64 -20.17
C GLY A 145 -4.21 13.27 -20.67
N SER A 146 -4.20 12.24 -19.82
CA SER A 146 -4.79 10.95 -20.19
C SER A 146 -6.32 11.05 -20.18
N VAL A 147 -6.95 10.70 -21.29
CA VAL A 147 -8.43 10.71 -21.45
C VAL A 147 -9.02 9.31 -21.56
N ASP A 148 -8.18 8.29 -21.66
CA ASP A 148 -8.59 6.89 -21.78
C ASP A 148 -8.87 6.32 -20.38
N HIS A 149 -10.15 6.33 -19.97
CA HIS A 149 -10.58 5.80 -18.68
C HIS A 149 -10.24 4.32 -18.48
N ASP A 150 -10.30 3.51 -19.54
CA ASP A 150 -10.03 2.07 -19.44
C ASP A 150 -8.54 1.82 -19.18
N GLN A 151 -7.67 2.58 -19.86
CA GLN A 151 -6.24 2.55 -19.58
C GLN A 151 -5.92 2.96 -18.15
N LEU A 152 -6.55 4.03 -17.65
CA LEU A 152 -6.34 4.53 -16.29
C LEU A 152 -6.84 3.56 -15.23
N GLU A 153 -7.99 2.91 -15.46
CA GLU A 153 -8.54 1.90 -14.57
C GLU A 153 -7.64 0.66 -14.49
N ILE A 154 -7.14 0.18 -15.64
CA ILE A 154 -6.19 -0.95 -15.69
C ILE A 154 -4.90 -0.58 -14.95
N LEU A 155 -4.33 0.59 -15.23
CA LEU A 155 -3.08 1.03 -14.61
C LEU A 155 -3.23 1.18 -13.09
N GLY A 156 -4.32 1.80 -12.63
CA GLY A 156 -4.64 1.90 -11.21
C GLY A 156 -4.83 0.53 -10.56
N ALA A 157 -5.48 -0.42 -11.24
CA ALA A 157 -5.67 -1.78 -10.76
C ALA A 157 -4.34 -2.56 -10.69
N GLU A 158 -3.39 -2.32 -11.61
CA GLU A 158 -2.06 -2.91 -11.55
C GLU A 158 -1.27 -2.40 -10.34
N VAL A 159 -1.24 -1.08 -10.11
CA VAL A 159 -0.59 -0.50 -8.92
C VAL A 159 -1.24 -1.01 -7.64
N ARG A 160 -2.57 -0.99 -7.57
CA ARG A 160 -3.34 -1.58 -6.47
C ARG A 160 -3.01 -3.06 -6.27
N GLY A 161 -2.97 -3.86 -7.33
CA GLY A 161 -2.75 -5.30 -7.26
C GLY A 161 -1.37 -5.67 -6.70
N VAL A 162 -0.36 -4.82 -6.92
CA VAL A 162 0.96 -4.97 -6.29
C VAL A 162 0.91 -4.60 -4.80
N ASN A 163 0.09 -3.61 -4.44
CA ASN A 163 -0.07 -3.15 -3.05
C ASN A 163 -1.02 -4.01 -2.20
N GLU A 164 -2.00 -4.68 -2.83
CA GLU A 164 -2.96 -5.58 -2.17
C GLU A 164 -2.55 -7.06 -2.28
N GLY A 165 -1.61 -7.39 -3.16
CA GLY A 165 -1.22 -8.77 -3.46
C GLY A 165 -0.61 -9.48 -2.26
N ASN A 166 -1.46 -10.18 -1.50
CA ASN A 166 -1.13 -11.07 -0.38
C ASN A 166 -0.02 -10.49 0.50
N VAL A 167 -0.27 -9.29 0.98
CA VAL A 167 0.57 -8.65 1.97
C VAL A 167 0.49 -9.46 3.25
N SER A 168 1.56 -10.20 3.55
CA SER A 168 1.79 -10.72 4.89
C SER A 168 2.40 -9.57 5.70
N ASP A 169 1.59 -8.95 6.56
CA ASP A 169 2.05 -7.97 7.55
C ASP A 169 2.17 -8.66 8.91
N VAL A 170 3.34 -8.52 9.54
CA VAL A 170 3.55 -8.87 10.93
C VAL A 170 4.04 -7.68 11.73
N SER A 171 3.14 -7.12 12.53
CA SER A 171 3.43 -6.04 13.46
C SER A 171 4.10 -6.57 14.72
N PHE A 172 5.24 -5.99 15.11
CA PHE A 172 5.87 -6.26 16.41
C PHE A 172 4.98 -5.79 17.57
N LEU A 173 4.21 -4.73 17.33
CA LEU A 173 3.32 -4.05 18.28
C LEU A 173 1.89 -4.03 17.70
N PRO A 174 1.11 -5.11 17.84
CA PRO A 174 -0.22 -5.19 17.23
C PRO A 174 -1.20 -4.13 17.77
N TYR A 175 -0.93 -3.54 18.94
CA TYR A 175 -1.78 -2.52 19.56
C TYR A 175 -1.38 -1.08 19.21
N LEU A 176 -0.27 -0.88 18.50
CA LEU A 176 0.20 0.44 18.09
C LEU A 176 0.16 0.53 16.56
N ASN A 177 -1.03 0.77 16.02
CA ASN A 177 -1.22 1.02 14.59
C ASN A 177 -0.31 2.17 14.14
N GLY A 178 0.53 1.92 13.14
CA GLY A 178 1.40 2.94 12.53
C GLY A 178 2.63 3.35 13.36
N THR A 179 2.92 2.73 14.50
CA THR A 179 4.09 3.07 15.34
C THR A 179 4.96 1.86 15.71
N GLY A 180 4.74 0.72 15.04
CA GLY A 180 5.51 -0.51 15.21
C GLY A 180 6.50 -0.78 14.07
N PHE A 181 7.32 -1.82 14.27
CA PHE A 181 8.08 -2.46 13.18
C PHE A 181 7.18 -3.50 12.52
N SER A 182 6.98 -3.38 11.21
CA SER A 182 6.24 -4.35 10.41
C SER A 182 7.12 -4.95 9.32
N GLY A 183 7.03 -6.26 9.15
CA GLY A 183 7.55 -6.95 7.96
C GLY A 183 6.42 -7.11 6.96
N VAL A 184 6.55 -6.51 5.78
CA VAL A 184 5.55 -6.55 4.71
C VAL A 184 6.13 -7.38 3.57
N ALA A 185 5.48 -8.49 3.25
CA ALA A 185 5.82 -9.30 2.09
C ALA A 185 4.71 -9.33 1.05
N THR A 186 5.02 -9.03 -0.22
CA THR A 186 4.09 -9.29 -1.33
C THR A 186 4.34 -10.67 -1.91
N GLU A 187 3.29 -11.39 -2.28
CA GLU A 187 3.47 -12.70 -2.91
C GLU A 187 3.88 -12.57 -4.38
N ALA A 188 4.91 -13.34 -4.76
CA ALA A 188 5.16 -13.66 -6.14
C ALA A 188 4.03 -14.55 -6.68
N LYS A 189 3.22 -14.02 -7.61
CA LYS A 189 2.17 -14.81 -8.29
C LYS A 189 2.73 -15.78 -9.33
N SER A 190 4.02 -15.70 -9.65
CA SER A 190 4.68 -16.51 -10.69
C SER A 190 6.21 -16.53 -10.55
N TYR A 191 6.88 -17.37 -11.35
CA TYR A 191 8.34 -17.40 -11.54
C TYR A 191 8.95 -16.13 -12.18
N LYS A 192 8.11 -15.13 -12.48
CA LYS A 192 8.49 -13.87 -13.15
C LYS A 192 8.35 -12.63 -12.26
N THR A 193 7.64 -12.74 -11.14
CA THR A 193 7.31 -11.64 -10.24
C THR A 193 8.06 -11.79 -8.94
N ASN A 194 8.76 -10.76 -8.47
CA ASN A 194 9.43 -10.84 -7.17
C ASN A 194 8.48 -10.38 -6.09
N GLY A 195 8.38 -11.15 -5.01
CA GLY A 195 7.92 -10.62 -3.75
C GLY A 195 8.83 -9.48 -3.30
N LEU A 196 8.22 -8.47 -2.72
CA LEU A 196 8.89 -7.43 -1.93
C LEU A 196 8.97 -7.94 -0.50
N LEU A 197 10.07 -7.66 0.20
CA LEU A 197 10.11 -7.62 1.66
C LEU A 197 10.51 -6.20 2.07
N ALA A 198 9.64 -5.53 2.82
CA ALA A 198 9.93 -4.21 3.36
C ALA A 198 9.79 -4.20 4.89
N LEU A 199 10.62 -3.40 5.54
CA LEU A 199 10.47 -3.02 6.94
C LEU A 199 9.76 -1.68 6.99
N VAL A 200 8.61 -1.63 7.65
CA VAL A 200 7.88 -0.38 7.89
C VAL A 200 8.13 0.07 9.32
N PHE A 201 8.53 1.33 9.49
CA PHE A 201 8.71 1.97 10.78
C PHE A 201 8.20 3.41 10.71
N GLN A 202 7.14 3.71 11.47
CA GLN A 202 6.44 5.00 11.40
C GLN A 202 5.95 5.29 9.98
N GLU A 203 6.42 6.38 9.36
CA GLU A 203 6.09 6.78 7.98
C GLU A 203 7.14 6.34 6.96
N GLU A 204 8.17 5.60 7.39
CA GLU A 204 9.24 5.12 6.51
C GLU A 204 9.03 3.65 6.13
N MET A 205 9.23 3.37 4.83
CA MET A 205 9.29 2.02 4.29
C MET A 205 10.69 1.76 3.74
N ILE A 206 11.34 0.72 4.26
CA ILE A 206 12.70 0.33 3.87
C ILE A 206 12.60 -0.99 3.10
N ASP A 207 12.86 -0.96 1.80
CA ASP A 207 12.96 -2.16 0.98
C ASP A 207 14.21 -2.96 1.35
N VAL A 208 14.03 -4.17 1.89
CA VAL A 208 15.11 -5.09 2.23
C VAL A 208 15.25 -6.24 1.22
N THR A 209 14.40 -6.28 0.20
CA THR A 209 14.44 -7.23 -0.93
C THR A 209 15.82 -7.29 -1.60
N PRO A 210 16.54 -6.16 -1.83
CA PRO A 210 17.85 -6.19 -2.47
C PRO A 210 18.86 -7.11 -1.80
N HIS A 211 18.74 -7.32 -0.49
CA HIS A 211 19.63 -8.21 0.25
C HIS A 211 19.40 -9.70 -0.04
N PHE A 212 18.35 -10.06 -0.75
CA PHE A 212 18.05 -11.44 -1.14
C PHE A 212 18.31 -11.71 -2.63
N ILE A 213 18.67 -10.68 -3.41
CA ILE A 213 18.93 -10.82 -4.84
C ILE A 213 20.09 -11.79 -5.12
N TYR A 214 21.07 -11.89 -4.22
CA TYR A 214 22.17 -12.84 -4.37
C TYR A 214 21.69 -14.28 -4.45
N LEU A 215 20.55 -14.65 -3.84
CA LEU A 215 20.01 -16.01 -3.93
C LEU A 215 19.74 -16.42 -5.38
N ARG A 216 19.54 -15.47 -6.31
CA ARG A 216 19.36 -15.79 -7.72
C ARG A 216 20.56 -16.50 -8.33
N SER A 217 21.79 -16.32 -7.82
CA SER A 217 22.93 -17.12 -8.27
C SER A 217 22.75 -18.60 -8.00
N ASP A 218 21.94 -18.96 -7.00
CA ASP A 218 21.61 -20.35 -6.71
C ASP A 218 20.61 -20.93 -7.72
N CYS A 219 20.05 -20.14 -8.63
CA CYS A 219 19.36 -20.70 -9.78
C CYS A 219 20.31 -21.30 -10.82
N ASP A 220 21.63 -21.17 -10.67
CA ASP A 220 22.59 -21.85 -11.55
C ASP A 220 22.88 -23.26 -11.00
N PRO A 221 22.33 -24.33 -11.61
CA PRO A 221 22.77 -25.65 -11.26
C PRO A 221 24.16 -25.88 -11.86
N ASP A 222 25.08 -26.40 -11.04
CA ASP A 222 26.39 -26.96 -11.43
C ASP A 222 26.26 -28.21 -12.35
N LEU A 223 25.19 -28.27 -13.14
CA LEU A 223 24.80 -29.32 -14.05
C LEU A 223 25.26 -28.90 -15.44
N THR A 224 26.51 -29.26 -15.72
CA THR A 224 27.11 -29.31 -17.05
C THR A 224 26.07 -29.71 -18.11
N GLY A 225 25.56 -28.73 -18.87
CA GLY A 225 24.64 -28.94 -19.98
C GLY A 225 23.21 -28.38 -19.83
N MET A 226 22.84 -27.74 -18.72
CA MET A 226 21.55 -27.02 -18.65
C MET A 226 21.60 -25.66 -19.34
N ARG A 227 20.48 -25.27 -19.97
CA ARG A 227 20.28 -23.92 -20.51
C ARG A 227 20.35 -22.89 -19.38
N PRO A 228 20.81 -21.65 -19.66
CA PRO A 228 20.81 -20.57 -18.68
C PRO A 228 19.42 -20.35 -18.10
N VAL A 229 19.38 -19.89 -16.85
CA VAL A 229 18.14 -19.48 -16.16
C VAL A 229 17.43 -18.43 -17.02
N GLU A 230 16.19 -18.69 -17.41
CA GLU A 230 15.39 -17.73 -18.18
C GLU A 230 14.75 -16.70 -17.26
N SER A 231 14.31 -17.13 -16.07
CA SER A 231 13.77 -16.24 -15.06
C SER A 231 13.95 -16.79 -13.66
N SER A 232 14.07 -15.88 -12.70
CA SER A 232 14.05 -16.18 -11.28
C SER A 232 13.19 -15.18 -10.53
N ALA A 233 12.42 -15.67 -9.56
CA ALA A 233 11.62 -14.86 -8.67
C ALA A 233 11.88 -15.25 -7.22
N ILE A 234 11.74 -14.32 -6.29
CA ILE A 234 11.75 -14.60 -4.85
C ILE A 234 10.37 -14.38 -4.26
N GLN A 235 9.99 -15.13 -3.22
CA GLN A 235 8.76 -14.94 -2.46
C GLN A 235 9.07 -15.05 -0.98
N PHE A 236 8.51 -14.15 -0.17
CA PHE A 236 8.66 -14.20 1.28
C PHE A 236 7.36 -14.70 1.92
N PHE A 237 7.47 -15.53 2.96
CA PHE A 237 6.32 -16.11 3.64
C PHE A 237 6.69 -16.54 5.07
N ASN A 238 5.67 -16.86 5.88
CA ASN A 238 5.81 -17.23 7.29
C ASN A 238 6.62 -16.20 8.11
N LEU A 239 6.43 -14.91 7.81
CA LEU A 239 7.03 -13.83 8.57
C LEU A 239 6.49 -13.84 10.00
N HIS A 240 7.36 -13.64 10.99
CA HIS A 240 6.97 -13.43 12.38
C HIS A 240 8.10 -12.79 13.20
N TRP A 241 7.76 -12.10 14.27
CA TRP A 241 8.76 -11.56 15.19
C TRP A 241 9.15 -12.59 16.25
N ILE A 242 10.44 -12.78 16.47
CA ILE A 242 10.95 -13.59 17.58
C ILE A 242 10.79 -12.79 18.87
N HIS A 243 9.96 -13.29 19.78
CA HIS A 243 9.78 -12.69 21.11
C HIS A 243 10.94 -13.09 22.04
N ASN A 244 11.91 -12.19 22.19
CA ASN A 244 12.93 -12.31 23.23
C ASN A 244 12.38 -11.81 24.57
N LYS A 245 12.77 -12.46 25.67
CA LYS A 245 12.35 -12.10 27.04
C LYS A 245 12.86 -10.73 27.52
N GLU A 246 13.64 -10.03 26.70
CA GLU A 246 14.18 -8.72 27.02
C GLU A 246 13.11 -7.62 26.96
N ASN A 247 13.41 -6.48 27.58
CA ASN A 247 12.50 -5.35 27.72
C ASN A 247 11.90 -4.95 26.37
N PHE A 248 10.57 -4.83 26.32
CA PHE A 248 9.82 -4.62 25.08
C PHE A 248 10.33 -3.41 24.29
N MET A 249 10.71 -2.35 25.00
CA MET A 249 11.10 -1.06 24.44
C MET A 249 12.59 -0.94 24.05
N ASN A 250 13.44 -1.90 24.44
CA ASN A 250 14.88 -1.81 24.22
C ASN A 250 15.43 -3.14 23.66
N GLY A 251 16.55 -3.05 22.93
CA GLY A 251 17.29 -4.23 22.48
C GLY A 251 17.04 -4.60 21.01
N GLU A 252 17.56 -5.76 20.63
CA GLU A 252 17.49 -6.28 19.28
C GLU A 252 16.17 -7.04 19.08
N LYS A 253 15.40 -6.64 18.07
CA LYS A 253 14.19 -7.32 17.61
C LYS A 253 14.53 -8.10 16.37
N VAL A 254 14.08 -9.36 16.28
CA VAL A 254 14.44 -10.22 15.15
C VAL A 254 13.18 -10.60 14.39
N LEU A 255 13.12 -10.20 13.13
CA LEU A 255 12.11 -10.69 12.18
C LEU A 255 12.63 -12.00 11.58
N ASP A 256 11.89 -13.07 11.76
CA ASP A 256 12.16 -14.40 11.18
C ASP A 256 11.18 -14.67 10.05
N GLY A 257 11.64 -15.41 9.05
CA GLY A 257 10.81 -15.73 7.90
C GLY A 257 11.47 -16.72 6.96
N ASN A 258 10.74 -17.05 5.89
CA ASN A 258 11.21 -17.90 4.83
C ASN A 258 11.19 -17.17 3.50
N VAL A 259 12.17 -17.48 2.63
CA VAL A 259 12.21 -17.03 1.25
C VAL A 259 12.25 -18.25 0.31
N VAL A 260 11.33 -18.28 -0.65
CA VAL A 260 11.34 -19.23 -1.76
C VAL A 260 11.99 -18.56 -2.96
N LEU A 261 13.03 -19.18 -3.51
CA LEU A 261 13.55 -18.84 -4.82
C LEU A 261 12.94 -19.77 -5.86
N TYR A 262 12.20 -19.16 -6.78
CA TYR A 262 11.62 -19.78 -7.96
C TYR A 262 12.63 -19.67 -9.10
N CYS A 263 13.03 -20.79 -9.69
CA CYS A 263 13.96 -20.85 -10.81
C CYS A 263 13.27 -21.50 -12.02
N SER A 264 13.40 -20.89 -13.20
CA SER A 264 12.90 -21.43 -14.46
C SER A 264 14.03 -21.57 -15.49
N HIS A 265 14.15 -22.76 -16.08
CA HIS A 265 15.09 -23.07 -17.17
C HIS A 265 14.30 -23.52 -18.41
N GLY A 266 14.10 -22.61 -19.35
CA GLY A 266 13.29 -22.92 -20.53
C GLY A 266 11.80 -23.08 -20.22
N MET A 267 11.05 -23.48 -21.24
CA MET A 267 9.61 -23.74 -21.13
C MET A 267 9.24 -24.99 -20.32
N THR A 268 10.21 -25.76 -19.80
CA THR A 268 9.96 -27.15 -19.37
C THR A 268 10.38 -27.48 -17.95
N ARG A 269 11.16 -26.63 -17.25
CA ARG A 269 11.67 -26.98 -15.92
C ARG A 269 11.63 -25.79 -14.98
N GLU A 270 10.70 -25.91 -14.04
CA GLU A 270 10.53 -25.02 -12.91
C GLU A 270 10.92 -25.77 -11.63
N TYR A 271 11.70 -25.13 -10.76
CA TYR A 271 11.94 -25.66 -9.42
C TYR A 271 11.98 -24.55 -8.38
N LYS A 272 11.86 -24.93 -7.11
CA LYS A 272 11.85 -24.03 -5.97
C LYS A 272 12.98 -24.40 -5.02
N LYS A 273 13.72 -23.41 -4.52
CA LYS A 273 14.64 -23.53 -3.39
C LYS A 273 14.08 -22.76 -2.20
N PHE A 274 14.21 -23.33 -1.02
CA PHE A 274 13.68 -22.76 0.21
C PHE A 274 14.82 -22.39 1.14
N TYR A 275 14.71 -21.21 1.72
CA TYR A 275 15.68 -20.65 2.64
C TYR A 275 14.94 -20.01 3.82
N SER A 276 15.55 -20.08 4.99
CA SER A 276 15.12 -19.32 6.18
C SER A 276 16.00 -18.07 6.32
N PHE A 277 15.44 -16.98 6.86
CA PHE A 277 16.20 -15.78 7.15
C PHE A 277 15.81 -15.17 8.49
N LYS A 278 16.75 -14.41 9.06
CA LYS A 278 16.57 -13.59 10.26
C LYS A 278 17.10 -12.19 10.01
N ILE A 279 16.30 -11.19 10.30
CA ILE A 279 16.66 -9.77 10.22
C ILE A 279 16.63 -9.18 11.63
N GLY A 280 17.80 -8.86 12.17
CA GLY A 280 17.94 -8.14 13.42
C GLY A 280 17.76 -6.63 13.22
N VAL A 281 16.88 -6.02 14.00
CA VAL A 281 16.62 -4.57 14.05
C VAL A 281 16.91 -4.10 15.47
N LYS A 282 17.89 -3.21 15.64
CA LYS A 282 18.21 -2.63 16.96
C LYS A 282 17.48 -1.31 17.12
N ALA A 283 16.53 -1.28 18.05
CA ALA A 283 15.84 -0.07 18.44
C ALA A 283 16.39 0.48 19.76
N ARG A 284 16.67 1.79 19.81
CA ARG A 284 16.90 2.53 21.06
C ARG A 284 15.84 3.61 21.19
N PHE A 285 14.96 3.47 22.17
CA PHE A 285 14.00 4.51 22.51
C PHE A 285 14.73 5.69 23.15
N GLY A 286 14.57 6.90 22.59
CA GLY A 286 15.07 8.17 23.15
C GLY A 286 16.04 8.96 22.27
N ASN A 287 16.66 8.34 21.27
CA ASN A 287 17.43 8.96 20.17
C ASN A 287 17.54 7.90 19.07
N TYR A 288 16.69 7.96 18.05
CA TYR A 288 16.57 6.89 17.06
C TYR A 288 17.75 6.95 16.07
N PHE A 289 18.65 5.98 16.16
CA PHE A 289 19.58 5.63 15.09
C PHE A 289 19.18 4.25 14.58
N LEU A 290 18.72 4.16 13.33
CA LEU A 290 18.57 2.87 12.66
C LEU A 290 19.99 2.38 12.37
N TYR A 291 20.54 1.56 13.26
CA TYR A 291 21.81 0.90 12.97
C TYR A 291 21.52 -0.18 11.91
N GLN A 292 21.79 0.13 10.63
CA GLN A 292 21.78 -0.84 9.53
C GLN A 292 22.96 -1.82 9.68
N GLY A 293 22.93 -2.60 10.75
CA GLY A 293 23.68 -3.83 10.85
C GLY A 293 22.74 -4.97 10.53
N LEU A 294 22.39 -5.16 9.26
CA LEU A 294 21.77 -6.41 8.79
C LEU A 294 22.79 -7.53 9.03
N ARG A 295 22.83 -8.07 10.24
CA ARG A 295 23.52 -9.32 10.53
C ARG A 295 22.57 -10.43 10.10
N PHE A 296 22.88 -11.04 8.96
CA PHE A 296 22.39 -12.38 8.65
C PHE A 296 22.98 -13.32 9.69
N VAL A 297 22.20 -13.61 10.75
CA VAL A 297 22.68 -14.37 11.91
C VAL A 297 22.97 -15.83 11.52
N GLU A 298 22.37 -16.32 10.45
CA GLU A 298 22.73 -17.59 9.83
C GLU A 298 22.68 -17.46 8.30
N THR A 299 23.68 -18.02 7.63
CA THR A 299 23.62 -18.30 6.19
C THR A 299 22.34 -19.10 5.89
N PRO A 300 21.71 -18.90 4.72
CA PRO A 300 20.60 -19.72 4.29
C PRO A 300 20.98 -21.20 4.36
N LYS A 301 20.42 -21.95 5.31
CA LYS A 301 20.58 -23.41 5.34
C LYS A 301 19.59 -24.00 4.34
N LEU A 302 20.10 -24.67 3.31
CA LEU A 302 19.29 -25.40 2.34
C LEU A 302 18.49 -26.49 3.09
N LEU A 303 17.19 -26.28 3.30
CA LEU A 303 16.40 -27.17 4.14
C LEU A 303 15.94 -28.43 3.41
N TYR A 304 15.72 -28.39 2.08
CA TYR A 304 15.33 -29.57 1.30
C TYR A 304 15.76 -29.48 -0.18
N ARG A 305 16.18 -30.63 -0.75
CA ARG A 305 16.29 -30.86 -2.21
C ARG A 305 15.13 -31.77 -2.61
N LEU A 306 14.07 -31.21 -3.20
CA LEU A 306 13.03 -32.04 -3.81
C LEU A 306 13.64 -32.77 -5.01
N LYS A 307 13.79 -34.09 -4.91
CA LYS A 307 14.01 -34.95 -6.09
C LYS A 307 12.72 -34.91 -6.89
N THR A 308 12.77 -34.40 -8.11
CA THR A 308 11.70 -34.59 -9.09
C THR A 308 11.51 -36.09 -9.30
N SER A 309 10.28 -36.57 -9.14
CA SER A 309 9.89 -37.92 -9.51
C SER A 309 10.15 -38.12 -11.01
N SER A 310 10.69 -39.28 -11.36
CA SER A 310 10.81 -39.71 -12.77
C SER A 310 9.42 -39.73 -13.43
N PRO A 311 9.33 -39.49 -14.75
CA PRO A 311 8.08 -39.69 -15.47
C PRO A 311 7.68 -41.17 -15.36
N MET A 312 6.39 -41.43 -15.11
CA MET A 312 5.85 -42.79 -15.24
C MET A 312 6.16 -43.33 -16.65
N PRO A 313 6.60 -44.59 -16.79
CA PRO A 313 6.74 -45.21 -18.10
C PRO A 313 5.36 -45.30 -18.76
N GLN A 314 5.31 -45.00 -20.06
CA GLN A 314 4.16 -45.24 -20.94
C GLN A 314 3.86 -46.73 -21.05
#